data_AF-A0A966K7V1-F1
#
_entry.id   AF-A0A966K7V1-F1
#
_cell.length_a   1.000
_cell.length_b   1.000
_cell.length_c   1.000
_cell.angle_alpha   90.00
_cell.angle_beta   90.00
_cell.angle_gamma   90.00
#
_symmetry.space_group_name_H-M   'P 1'
#
loop_
_entity.id
_entity.type
_entity.pdbx_description
1 polymer ?
#
loop_
_entity_poly.entity_id
_entity_poly.type
_entity_poly.pdbx_seq_one_letter_code
_entity_poly.pdbx_strand_id
1 'polypeptide(L)'
;KIDDESKINIATYGKTNMGRLKHVYRKGLAIRYGRTMQCVSGIHYNFSISDKSLKHLGYSSQNEKNKAYLNLIRNFKRLFWFVLIEFGNSPVVDKSFVAGRANDLDILNESDLFKPYATSLRMSDIGYQSKAQKNLNFKYNDLDAFLSELKNAIINPYSDFEKLGLKDNDNKFHQIINPYSDFEKLGLKDNDNKFHQISNGILQIENELYDCIRPKRAGQSGQRPYRLLKEQGIQYVEVRGIDLNPSEAIGISKDHIRILDLLLIYCLITPSRKMTDKEKITIEQQDINVIKSGRNPNLQVLYKDKEISISVAREELIKDLGQLALEFEDKAFTDAIKSLGSFKKNKFSQAESFHDYGIKKTIEN
;
A
#
# COMPACT_ATOMS: atom_id res chain seq x y z
N LYS A 1 -3.15 -22.54 5.58
CA LYS A 1 -3.18 -23.09 4.19
C LYS A 1 -4.50 -22.70 3.55
N ILE A 2 -4.54 -22.50 2.23
CA ILE A 2 -5.79 -22.23 1.49
C ILE A 2 -6.10 -23.46 0.66
N ASP A 3 -6.87 -24.39 1.21
CA ASP A 3 -7.16 -25.65 0.52
C ASP A 3 -8.20 -25.48 -0.59
N ASP A 4 -9.10 -24.50 -0.43
CA ASP A 4 -10.15 -24.18 -1.39
C ASP A 4 -10.52 -22.70 -1.27
N GLU A 5 -10.16 -21.91 -2.29
CA GLU A 5 -10.43 -20.47 -2.36
C GLU A 5 -11.94 -20.16 -2.32
N SER A 6 -12.79 -21.08 -2.79
CA SER A 6 -14.25 -20.88 -2.81
C SER A 6 -14.87 -20.82 -1.41
N LYS A 7 -14.18 -21.37 -0.40
CA LYS A 7 -14.59 -21.34 1.02
C LYS A 7 -14.29 -20.01 1.71
N ILE A 8 -13.49 -19.12 1.10
CA ILE A 8 -13.22 -17.79 1.66
C ILE A 8 -14.48 -16.94 1.51
N ASN A 9 -15.16 -16.66 2.62
CA ASN A 9 -16.39 -15.88 2.60
C ASN A 9 -16.14 -14.41 2.27
N ILE A 10 -17.01 -13.84 1.42
CA ILE A 10 -17.04 -12.39 1.19
C ILE A 10 -17.74 -11.73 2.39
N ALA A 11 -17.09 -10.74 2.99
CA ALA A 11 -17.63 -10.05 4.16
C ALA A 11 -19.03 -9.45 3.91
N THR A 12 -19.91 -9.60 4.90
CA THR A 12 -21.29 -9.10 4.90
C THR A 12 -21.46 -7.94 5.87
N TYR A 13 -22.24 -6.92 5.49
CA TYR A 13 -22.35 -5.65 6.23
C TYR A 13 -23.82 -5.29 6.57
N GLY A 14 -24.65 -6.30 6.80
CA GLY A 14 -26.10 -6.13 6.99
C GLY A 14 -26.84 -5.78 5.70
N LYS A 15 -28.14 -5.48 5.83
CA LYS A 15 -29.04 -5.25 4.68
C LYS A 15 -29.11 -3.78 4.24
N THR A 16 -28.38 -2.88 4.90
CA THR A 16 -28.35 -1.48 4.50
C THR A 16 -27.74 -1.35 3.12
N ASN A 17 -28.25 -0.39 2.41
CA ASN A 17 -27.67 0.27 1.25
C ASN A 17 -26.13 0.36 1.23
N MET A 18 -25.55 1.01 2.22
CA MET A 18 -24.09 1.11 2.37
C MET A 18 -23.43 -0.27 2.58
N GLY A 19 -24.09 -1.16 3.33
CA GLY A 19 -23.62 -2.53 3.55
C GLY A 19 -23.59 -3.36 2.27
N ARG A 20 -24.64 -3.26 1.46
CA ARG A 20 -24.71 -3.91 0.13
C ARG A 20 -23.61 -3.40 -0.79
N LEU A 21 -23.38 -2.08 -0.85
CA LEU A 21 -22.30 -1.52 -1.66
C LEU A 21 -20.92 -2.06 -1.24
N LYS A 22 -20.63 -2.12 0.08
CA LYS A 22 -19.38 -2.69 0.61
C LYS A 22 -19.22 -4.17 0.28
N HIS A 23 -20.32 -4.92 0.21
CA HIS A 23 -20.33 -6.32 -0.18
C HIS A 23 -20.07 -6.50 -1.68
N VAL A 24 -20.77 -5.74 -2.53
CA VAL A 24 -20.58 -5.75 -3.99
C VAL A 24 -19.15 -5.36 -4.36
N TYR A 25 -18.58 -4.35 -3.70
CA TYR A 25 -17.18 -3.97 -3.87
C TYR A 25 -16.23 -5.17 -3.70
N ARG A 26 -16.41 -5.94 -2.63
CA ARG A 26 -15.57 -7.11 -2.32
C ARG A 26 -15.82 -8.28 -3.27
N LYS A 27 -17.05 -8.44 -3.75
CA LYS A 27 -17.36 -9.39 -4.82
C LYS A 27 -16.62 -9.01 -6.11
N GLY A 28 -16.59 -7.74 -6.47
CA GLY A 28 -15.80 -7.24 -7.60
C GLY A 28 -14.30 -7.51 -7.41
N LEU A 29 -13.74 -7.25 -6.23
CA LEU A 29 -12.34 -7.57 -5.93
C LEU A 29 -12.03 -9.07 -6.06
N ALA A 30 -12.93 -9.93 -5.56
CA ALA A 30 -12.79 -11.38 -5.65
C ALA A 30 -12.78 -11.87 -7.11
N ILE A 31 -13.64 -11.31 -7.96
CA ILE A 31 -13.70 -11.68 -9.39
C ILE A 31 -12.47 -11.14 -10.14
N ARG A 32 -12.05 -9.91 -9.85
CA ARG A 32 -10.92 -9.25 -10.54
C ARG A 32 -9.56 -9.84 -10.19
N TYR A 33 -9.38 -10.25 -8.93
CA TYR A 33 -8.05 -10.56 -8.38
C TYR A 33 -7.96 -11.90 -7.63
N GLY A 34 -9.06 -12.60 -7.45
CA GLY A 34 -9.14 -13.77 -6.55
C GLY A 34 -9.34 -13.37 -5.09
N ARG A 35 -9.98 -14.26 -4.32
CA ARG A 35 -10.21 -14.13 -2.87
C ARG A 35 -8.94 -14.38 -2.06
N THR A 36 -8.06 -15.26 -2.53
CA THR A 36 -6.78 -15.58 -1.89
C THR A 36 -5.92 -14.33 -1.71
N MET A 37 -5.82 -13.50 -2.74
CA MET A 37 -5.06 -12.23 -2.70
C MET A 37 -5.64 -11.24 -1.67
N GLN A 38 -6.96 -11.25 -1.46
CA GLN A 38 -7.63 -10.34 -0.52
C GLN A 38 -7.45 -10.74 0.95
N CYS A 39 -6.91 -11.93 1.23
CA CYS A 39 -6.61 -12.39 2.58
C CYS A 39 -5.27 -11.88 3.12
N VAL A 40 -4.47 -11.22 2.27
CA VAL A 40 -3.19 -10.64 2.67
C VAL A 40 -3.42 -9.43 3.56
N SER A 41 -2.86 -9.47 4.78
CA SER A 41 -2.96 -8.39 5.77
C SER A 41 -1.66 -7.59 5.88
N GLY A 42 -1.76 -6.35 6.37
CA GLY A 42 -0.62 -5.51 6.70
C GLY A 42 -1.05 -4.32 7.53
N ILE A 43 -0.10 -3.47 7.91
CA ILE A 43 -0.35 -2.27 8.69
C ILE A 43 -0.51 -1.07 7.77
N HIS A 44 -1.49 -0.22 8.09
CA HIS A 44 -1.55 1.14 7.57
C HIS A 44 -1.19 2.11 8.68
N TYR A 45 -0.26 3.01 8.40
CA TYR A 45 0.15 4.06 9.34
C TYR A 45 -0.40 5.41 8.87
N ASN A 46 -1.30 5.99 9.65
CA ASN A 46 -1.94 7.28 9.32
C ASN A 46 -1.20 8.39 10.06
N PHE A 47 -0.68 9.35 9.32
CA PHE A 47 0.20 10.38 9.86
C PHE A 47 -0.24 11.78 9.43
N SER A 48 -0.25 12.70 10.39
CA SER A 48 -0.45 14.13 10.15
C SER A 48 0.38 14.97 11.11
N ILE A 49 0.89 16.08 10.61
CA ILE A 49 1.48 17.12 11.44
C ILE A 49 0.41 18.15 11.83
N SER A 50 0.53 18.69 13.04
CA SER A 50 -0.38 19.72 13.55
C SER A 50 -0.35 20.96 12.65
N ASP A 51 -1.50 21.64 12.52
CA ASP A 51 -1.57 22.88 11.74
C ASP A 51 -0.66 23.97 12.33
N LYS A 52 -0.42 23.94 13.65
CA LYS A 52 0.56 24.82 14.31
C LYS A 52 1.96 24.56 13.76
N SER A 53 2.43 23.32 13.75
CA SER A 53 3.76 22.97 13.25
C SER A 53 3.90 23.26 11.75
N LEU A 54 2.88 22.98 10.93
CA LEU A 54 2.87 23.33 9.51
C LEU A 54 3.04 24.85 9.29
N LYS A 55 2.36 25.69 10.07
CA LYS A 55 2.52 27.16 10.01
C LYS A 55 3.95 27.60 10.33
N HIS A 56 4.60 26.99 11.32
CA HIS A 56 6.01 27.29 11.65
C HIS A 56 6.96 26.90 10.52
N LEU A 57 6.62 25.88 9.74
CA LEU A 57 7.36 25.47 8.54
C LEU A 57 7.01 26.30 7.29
N GLY A 58 6.21 27.37 7.44
CA GLY A 58 5.80 28.24 6.33
C GLY A 58 4.59 27.74 5.53
N TYR A 59 3.87 26.73 6.02
CA TYR A 59 2.64 26.22 5.38
C TYR A 59 1.40 26.68 6.15
N SER A 60 0.85 27.83 5.76
CA SER A 60 -0.23 28.51 6.51
C SER A 60 -1.63 28.35 5.90
N SER A 61 -1.72 27.99 4.62
CA SER A 61 -2.97 27.76 3.90
C SER A 61 -3.19 26.28 3.54
N GLN A 62 -4.43 25.90 3.19
CA GLN A 62 -4.72 24.53 2.73
C GLN A 62 -3.96 24.18 1.44
N ASN A 63 -3.72 25.14 0.55
CA ASN A 63 -2.92 24.91 -0.66
C ASN A 63 -1.45 24.62 -0.32
N GLU A 64 -0.89 25.34 0.64
CA GLU A 64 0.46 25.08 1.15
C GLU A 64 0.56 23.75 1.89
N LYS A 65 -0.46 23.39 2.67
CA LYS A 65 -0.58 22.06 3.30
C LYS A 65 -0.61 20.94 2.25
N ASN A 66 -1.34 21.13 1.14
CA ASN A 66 -1.32 20.19 0.02
C ASN A 66 0.10 20.05 -0.54
N LYS A 67 0.82 21.16 -0.75
CA LYS A 67 2.21 21.13 -1.22
C LYS A 67 3.12 20.38 -0.24
N ALA A 68 2.99 20.63 1.07
CA ALA A 68 3.77 19.96 2.10
C ALA A 68 3.58 18.44 2.08
N TYR A 69 2.32 17.95 2.03
CA TYR A 69 2.07 16.51 1.96
C TYR A 69 2.45 15.88 0.62
N LEU A 70 2.32 16.59 -0.50
CA LEU A 70 2.81 16.12 -1.79
C LEU A 70 4.35 16.03 -1.81
N ASN A 71 5.05 16.98 -1.19
CA ASN A 71 6.50 16.91 -0.99
C ASN A 71 6.88 15.68 -0.17
N LEU A 72 6.21 15.47 0.98
CA LEU A 72 6.38 14.30 1.82
C LEU A 72 6.19 13.02 1.00
N ILE A 73 5.08 12.90 0.26
CA ILE A 73 4.79 11.71 -0.55
C ILE A 73 5.91 11.44 -1.55
N ARG A 74 6.39 12.45 -2.29
CA ARG A 74 7.47 12.24 -3.27
C ARG A 74 8.78 11.78 -2.62
N ASN A 75 9.13 12.34 -1.46
CA ASN A 75 10.31 11.92 -0.70
C ASN A 75 10.12 10.51 -0.13
N PHE A 76 8.94 10.20 0.41
CA PHE A 76 8.63 8.87 0.91
C PHE A 76 8.75 7.82 -0.19
N LYS A 77 8.24 8.09 -1.40
CA LYS A 77 8.39 7.17 -2.53
C LYS A 77 9.86 6.95 -2.92
N ARG A 78 10.71 7.98 -2.87
CA ARG A 78 12.18 7.82 -3.07
C ARG A 78 12.86 6.98 -2.00
N LEU A 79 12.29 6.96 -0.79
CA LEU A 79 12.83 6.25 0.37
C LEU A 79 12.06 4.96 0.70
N PHE A 80 11.12 4.52 -0.16
CA PHE A 80 10.27 3.39 0.16
C PHE A 80 11.04 2.07 0.26
N TRP A 81 12.18 1.97 -0.43
CA TRP A 81 13.14 0.88 -0.24
C TRP A 81 13.58 0.70 1.22
N PHE A 82 13.68 1.77 2.01
CA PHE A 82 14.02 1.69 3.43
C PHE A 82 12.88 1.05 4.22
N VAL A 83 11.63 1.39 3.88
CA VAL A 83 10.45 0.77 4.49
C VAL A 83 10.40 -0.72 4.16
N LEU A 84 10.70 -1.10 2.92
CA LEU A 84 10.75 -2.50 2.51
C LEU A 84 11.79 -3.31 3.32
N ILE A 85 13.01 -2.81 3.49
CA ILE A 85 14.05 -3.56 4.23
C ILE A 85 13.80 -3.62 5.74
N GLU A 86 13.26 -2.56 6.35
CA GLU A 86 13.06 -2.50 7.80
C GLU A 86 11.73 -3.08 8.26
N PHE A 87 10.67 -2.93 7.46
CA PHE A 87 9.30 -3.29 7.84
C PHE A 87 8.75 -4.48 7.05
N GLY A 88 9.48 -4.98 6.05
CA GLY A 88 9.13 -6.20 5.31
C GLY A 88 9.40 -7.47 6.12
N ASN A 89 8.36 -8.29 6.28
CA ASN A 89 8.37 -9.53 7.08
C ASN A 89 7.66 -10.69 6.36
N SER A 90 7.59 -10.65 5.04
CA SER A 90 6.93 -11.68 4.22
C SER A 90 7.87 -12.28 3.14
N PRO A 91 9.03 -12.85 3.49
CA PRO A 91 9.95 -13.45 2.50
C PRO A 91 9.55 -14.87 2.05
N VAL A 92 8.56 -15.48 2.71
CA VAL A 92 8.08 -16.84 2.46
C VAL A 92 6.58 -16.80 2.19
N VAL A 93 6.10 -17.71 1.34
CA VAL A 93 4.69 -17.90 1.05
C VAL A 93 4.36 -19.38 0.88
N ASP A 94 3.17 -19.80 1.31
CA ASP A 94 2.68 -21.16 1.10
C ASP A 94 2.34 -21.39 -0.40
N LYS A 95 2.62 -22.58 -0.93
CA LYS A 95 2.37 -22.96 -2.34
C LYS A 95 0.91 -22.76 -2.75
N SER A 96 -0.05 -22.99 -1.85
CA SER A 96 -1.48 -22.79 -2.12
C SER A 96 -1.81 -21.34 -2.46
N PHE A 97 -1.05 -20.37 -1.93
CA PHE A 97 -1.29 -18.95 -2.19
C PHE A 97 -1.07 -18.60 -3.67
N VAL A 98 -0.08 -19.20 -4.32
CA VAL A 98 0.27 -18.96 -5.73
C VAL A 98 -0.18 -20.10 -6.65
N ALA A 99 -1.01 -21.03 -6.16
CA ALA A 99 -1.49 -22.16 -6.96
C ALA A 99 -2.15 -21.67 -8.26
N GLY A 100 -1.75 -22.25 -9.40
CA GLY A 100 -2.24 -21.85 -10.72
C GLY A 100 -1.77 -20.48 -11.21
N ARG A 101 -0.89 -19.77 -10.47
CA ARG A 101 -0.32 -18.47 -10.85
C ARG A 101 1.16 -18.62 -11.16
N ALA A 102 1.57 -18.12 -12.32
CA ALA A 102 2.98 -18.00 -12.67
C ALA A 102 3.71 -17.15 -11.62
N ASN A 103 4.86 -17.64 -11.15
CA ASN A 103 5.70 -16.97 -10.16
C ASN A 103 7.16 -17.38 -10.38
N ASP A 104 8.08 -16.60 -9.82
CA ASP A 104 9.53 -16.81 -9.93
C ASP A 104 10.16 -17.28 -8.62
N LEU A 105 9.38 -17.78 -7.66
CA LEU A 105 9.87 -18.16 -6.33
C LEU A 105 10.62 -19.50 -6.34
N ASP A 106 11.56 -19.63 -5.40
CA ASP A 106 12.31 -20.84 -5.17
C ASP A 106 11.56 -21.74 -4.18
N ILE A 107 11.75 -23.07 -4.25
CA ILE A 107 11.16 -24.00 -3.29
C ILE A 107 11.97 -23.94 -2.00
N LEU A 108 11.30 -23.65 -0.87
CA LEU A 108 11.93 -23.70 0.45
C LEU A 108 11.84 -25.10 1.06
N ASN A 109 10.63 -25.69 1.03
CA ASN A 109 10.32 -27.01 1.58
C ASN A 109 9.08 -27.60 0.86
N GLU A 110 8.44 -28.63 1.44
CA GLU A 110 7.28 -29.29 0.86
C GLU A 110 6.06 -28.38 0.67
N SER A 111 5.83 -27.42 1.56
CA SER A 111 4.66 -26.51 1.50
C SER A 111 5.00 -25.08 1.06
N ASP A 112 6.24 -24.65 1.20
CA ASP A 112 6.60 -23.23 1.14
C ASP A 112 7.50 -22.88 -0.04
N LEU A 113 7.33 -21.66 -0.52
CA LEU A 113 8.13 -20.99 -1.53
C LEU A 113 8.75 -19.72 -0.94
N PHE A 114 9.90 -19.30 -1.45
CA PHE A 114 10.60 -18.13 -0.91
C PHE A 114 11.51 -17.48 -1.95
N LYS A 115 12.11 -16.35 -1.54
CA LYS A 115 13.32 -15.82 -2.16
C LYS A 115 14.37 -15.56 -1.08
N PRO A 116 15.64 -15.99 -1.27
CA PRO A 116 16.66 -15.88 -0.23
C PRO A 116 16.83 -14.47 0.33
N TYR A 117 16.72 -13.47 -0.55
CA TYR A 117 16.94 -12.07 -0.21
C TYR A 117 15.66 -11.23 -0.21
N ALA A 118 14.47 -11.84 -0.27
CA ALA A 118 13.22 -11.08 -0.27
C ALA A 118 12.99 -10.37 1.06
N THR A 119 12.27 -9.25 0.98
CA THR A 119 11.84 -8.46 2.13
C THR A 119 10.35 -8.65 2.37
N SER A 120 9.54 -8.31 1.37
CA SER A 120 8.09 -8.25 1.49
C SER A 120 7.40 -8.77 0.22
N LEU A 121 7.27 -10.09 0.07
CA LEU A 121 6.52 -10.69 -1.06
C LEU A 121 5.05 -10.26 -1.06
N ARG A 122 4.50 -9.84 0.08
CA ARG A 122 3.20 -9.17 0.14
C ARG A 122 3.09 -7.98 -0.81
N MET A 123 4.19 -7.25 -1.03
CA MET A 123 4.22 -6.06 -1.89
C MET A 123 4.60 -6.38 -3.34
N SER A 124 4.82 -7.66 -3.68
CA SER A 124 5.15 -8.11 -5.03
C SER A 124 3.91 -8.33 -5.92
N ASP A 125 4.14 -8.76 -7.16
CA ASP A 125 3.13 -9.13 -8.14
C ASP A 125 2.35 -10.41 -7.82
N ILE A 126 2.88 -11.30 -6.98
CA ILE A 126 2.11 -12.43 -6.44
C ILE A 126 1.26 -12.03 -5.24
N GLY A 127 1.66 -10.94 -4.56
CA GLY A 127 0.99 -10.38 -3.40
C GLY A 127 -0.08 -9.36 -3.81
N TYR A 128 0.05 -8.13 -3.32
CA TYR A 128 -0.98 -7.10 -3.34
C TYR A 128 -0.81 -6.09 -4.49
N GLN A 129 -0.35 -6.53 -5.67
CA GLN A 129 -0.24 -5.70 -6.87
C GLN A 129 -1.07 -6.25 -8.03
N SER A 130 -1.83 -5.37 -8.70
CA SER A 130 -2.65 -5.72 -9.87
C SER A 130 -1.96 -5.35 -11.17
N LYS A 131 -1.94 -6.28 -12.15
CA LYS A 131 -1.46 -6.00 -13.51
C LYS A 131 -2.25 -4.87 -14.19
N ALA A 132 -3.56 -4.78 -13.95
CA ALA A 132 -4.40 -3.74 -14.53
C ALA A 132 -4.01 -2.32 -14.06
N GLN A 133 -3.45 -2.21 -12.85
CA GLN A 133 -3.04 -0.93 -12.28
C GLN A 133 -1.61 -0.51 -12.67
N LYS A 134 -0.80 -1.40 -13.27
CA LYS A 134 0.60 -1.10 -13.66
C LYS A 134 0.72 0.09 -14.62
N ASN A 135 -0.33 0.36 -15.40
CA ASN A 135 -0.35 1.45 -16.38
C ASN A 135 -0.93 2.75 -15.83
N LEU A 136 -1.37 2.80 -14.57
CA LEU A 136 -1.91 4.02 -13.97
C LEU A 136 -0.79 5.02 -13.68
N ASN A 137 -0.88 6.20 -14.28
CA ASN A 137 0.18 7.19 -14.15
C ASN A 137 -0.11 8.24 -13.07
N PHE A 138 -0.27 7.79 -11.82
CA PHE A 138 -0.43 8.73 -10.71
C PHE A 138 0.79 9.63 -10.54
N LYS A 139 0.55 10.94 -10.58
CA LYS A 139 1.56 11.98 -10.35
C LYS A 139 1.28 12.66 -9.01
N TYR A 140 2.33 12.81 -8.20
CA TYR A 140 2.29 13.45 -6.88
C TYR A 140 2.93 14.84 -6.88
N ASN A 141 2.99 15.48 -8.05
CA ASN A 141 3.51 16.84 -8.20
C ASN A 141 2.43 17.89 -7.92
N ASP A 142 1.16 17.52 -8.08
CA ASP A 142 0.00 18.38 -7.99
C ASP A 142 -1.24 17.56 -7.60
N LEU A 143 -2.13 18.13 -6.78
CA LEU A 143 -3.30 17.42 -6.28
C LEU A 143 -4.35 17.22 -7.39
N ASP A 144 -4.54 18.19 -8.28
CA ASP A 144 -5.50 18.07 -9.37
C ASP A 144 -5.06 17.02 -10.39
N ALA A 145 -3.75 16.93 -10.67
CA ALA A 145 -3.20 15.86 -11.50
C ALA A 145 -3.45 14.47 -10.88
N PHE A 146 -3.22 14.31 -9.58
CA PHE A 146 -3.52 13.07 -8.86
C PHE A 146 -5.03 12.71 -8.94
N LEU A 147 -5.89 13.70 -8.69
CA LEU A 147 -7.34 13.52 -8.72
C LEU A 147 -7.86 13.21 -10.12
N SER A 148 -7.31 13.86 -11.15
CA SER A 148 -7.66 13.60 -12.55
C SER A 148 -7.38 12.15 -12.93
N GLU A 149 -6.20 11.64 -12.59
CA GLU A 149 -5.85 10.24 -12.84
C GLU A 149 -6.75 9.28 -12.03
N LEU A 150 -7.03 9.60 -10.76
CA LEU A 150 -7.92 8.80 -9.92
C LEU A 150 -9.32 8.70 -10.52
N LYS A 151 -9.85 9.82 -11.02
CA LYS A 151 -11.14 9.87 -11.69
C LYS A 151 -11.10 9.03 -12.96
N ASN A 152 -10.11 9.23 -13.82
CA ASN A 152 -9.96 8.51 -15.10
C ASN A 152 -9.87 7.00 -14.88
N ALA A 153 -9.13 6.56 -13.86
CA ALA A 153 -9.00 5.15 -13.50
C ALA A 153 -10.33 4.50 -13.06
N ILE A 154 -11.28 5.30 -12.55
CA ILE A 154 -12.61 4.84 -12.15
C ILE A 154 -13.59 4.84 -13.34
N ILE A 155 -13.45 5.81 -14.25
CA ILE A 155 -14.47 6.07 -15.30
C ILE A 155 -14.14 5.52 -16.67
N ASN A 156 -12.87 5.27 -16.98
CA ASN A 156 -12.52 4.75 -18.28
C ASN A 156 -12.63 3.22 -18.24
N PRO A 157 -13.48 2.59 -19.05
CA PRO A 157 -13.63 1.14 -19.08
C PRO A 157 -12.28 0.43 -19.31
N TYR A 158 -12.06 -0.65 -18.59
CA TYR A 158 -10.94 -1.56 -18.79
C TYR A 158 -11.46 -2.85 -19.41
N SER A 159 -10.99 -3.18 -20.62
CA SER A 159 -11.57 -4.25 -21.45
C SER A 159 -11.74 -5.58 -20.71
N ASP A 160 -10.76 -5.98 -19.89
CA ASP A 160 -10.85 -7.25 -19.16
C ASP A 160 -11.90 -7.23 -18.06
N PHE A 161 -12.14 -6.08 -17.43
CA PHE A 161 -13.18 -5.94 -16.40
C PHE A 161 -14.56 -5.67 -16.99
N GLU A 162 -14.63 -5.10 -18.20
CA GLU A 162 -15.87 -4.96 -18.96
C GLU A 162 -16.45 -6.31 -19.35
N LYS A 163 -15.61 -7.26 -19.77
CA LYS A 163 -16.00 -8.64 -20.11
C LYS A 163 -16.59 -9.41 -18.93
N LEU A 164 -16.29 -9.01 -17.68
CA LEU A 164 -16.86 -9.62 -16.47
C LEU A 164 -18.34 -9.27 -16.26
N GLY A 165 -18.91 -8.38 -17.10
CA GLY A 165 -20.33 -8.03 -17.09
C GLY A 165 -20.66 -6.89 -16.13
N LEU A 166 -21.46 -5.94 -16.61
CA LEU A 166 -21.95 -4.76 -15.85
C LEU A 166 -23.17 -4.09 -16.48
N LYS A 167 -23.88 -4.79 -17.36
CA LYS A 167 -24.92 -4.20 -18.18
C LYS A 167 -26.26 -4.28 -17.47
N ASP A 168 -26.97 -3.16 -17.42
CA ASP A 168 -28.38 -3.14 -17.05
C ASP A 168 -29.25 -3.74 -18.18
N ASN A 169 -30.57 -3.80 -17.95
CA ASN A 169 -31.55 -4.27 -18.94
C ASN A 169 -31.55 -3.47 -20.25
N ASP A 170 -30.95 -2.27 -20.27
CA ASP A 170 -30.82 -1.39 -21.44
C ASP A 170 -29.43 -1.49 -22.09
N ASN A 171 -28.63 -2.49 -21.70
CA ASN A 171 -27.31 -2.78 -22.24
C ASN A 171 -26.26 -1.66 -21.98
N LYS A 172 -26.50 -0.77 -20.99
CA LYS A 172 -25.62 0.35 -20.63
C LYS A 172 -24.77 0.06 -19.39
N PHE A 173 -23.57 0.64 -19.37
CA PHE A 173 -22.66 0.59 -18.22
C PHE A 173 -22.87 1.80 -17.32
N HIS A 174 -23.07 1.59 -16.01
CA HIS A 174 -23.15 2.67 -15.03
C HIS A 174 -21.92 2.68 -14.11
N GLN A 175 -21.34 3.85 -13.87
CA GLN A 175 -20.12 4.03 -13.07
C GLN A 175 -20.38 4.98 -11.90
N ILE A 176 -19.83 4.67 -10.72
CA ILE A 176 -20.03 5.53 -9.54
C ILE A 176 -18.91 6.56 -9.43
N ILE A 177 -19.21 7.79 -9.84
CA ILE A 177 -18.34 8.98 -9.60
C ILE A 177 -18.88 9.83 -8.42
N ASN A 178 -20.15 9.64 -8.08
CA ASN A 178 -20.91 10.46 -7.15
C ASN A 178 -21.26 9.72 -5.83
N PRO A 179 -21.90 10.37 -4.84
CA PRO A 179 -22.25 9.76 -3.55
C PRO A 179 -23.23 8.60 -3.68
N TYR A 180 -23.43 7.93 -2.54
CA TYR A 180 -24.23 6.72 -2.42
C TYR A 180 -25.64 6.81 -3.05
N SER A 181 -26.33 7.96 -2.97
CA SER A 181 -27.68 8.15 -3.54
C SER A 181 -27.75 7.86 -5.03
N ASP A 182 -26.66 8.03 -5.76
CA ASP A 182 -26.63 7.81 -7.20
C ASP A 182 -26.58 6.31 -7.50
N PHE A 183 -25.98 5.50 -6.63
CA PHE A 183 -25.94 4.04 -6.77
C PHE A 183 -27.34 3.40 -6.79
N GLU A 184 -28.27 3.88 -5.97
CA GLU A 184 -29.65 3.37 -5.95
C GLU A 184 -30.38 3.58 -7.28
N LYS A 185 -30.06 4.66 -7.99
CA LYS A 185 -30.69 5.02 -9.26
C LYS A 185 -30.11 4.28 -10.46
N LEU A 186 -28.87 3.77 -10.34
CA LEU A 186 -28.10 3.21 -11.46
C LEU A 186 -28.33 1.72 -11.72
N GLY A 187 -29.11 1.00 -10.90
CA GLY A 187 -29.61 -0.34 -11.23
C GLY A 187 -28.55 -1.37 -11.71
N LEU A 188 -27.43 -1.50 -10.98
CA LEU A 188 -26.23 -2.28 -11.39
C LEU A 188 -26.35 -3.82 -11.29
N LYS A 189 -27.41 -4.40 -11.85
CA LYS A 189 -27.66 -5.84 -11.81
C LYS A 189 -27.31 -6.49 -13.15
N ASP A 190 -26.71 -7.68 -13.10
CA ASP A 190 -26.45 -8.53 -14.25
C ASP A 190 -27.73 -9.21 -14.76
N ASN A 191 -27.59 -10.09 -15.76
CA ASN A 191 -28.69 -10.84 -16.38
C ASN A 191 -29.46 -11.74 -15.39
N ASP A 192 -28.85 -12.09 -14.24
CA ASP A 192 -29.47 -12.85 -13.15
C ASP A 192 -30.06 -11.93 -12.05
N ASN A 193 -30.15 -10.63 -12.33
CA ASN A 193 -30.63 -9.60 -11.42
C ASN A 193 -29.74 -9.46 -10.14
N LYS A 194 -28.43 -9.72 -10.26
CA LYS A 194 -27.42 -9.67 -9.18
C LYS A 194 -26.34 -8.62 -9.43
N PHE A 195 -25.83 -8.00 -8.37
CA PHE A 195 -24.70 -7.07 -8.47
C PHE A 195 -23.36 -7.82 -8.48
N HIS A 196 -22.46 -7.51 -9.42
CA HIS A 196 -21.16 -8.21 -9.57
C HIS A 196 -19.94 -7.32 -9.28
N GLN A 197 -19.97 -6.07 -9.69
CA GLN A 197 -18.92 -5.07 -9.46
C GLN A 197 -19.54 -3.66 -9.47
N ILE A 198 -18.77 -2.65 -9.05
CA ILE A 198 -19.25 -1.26 -8.93
C ILE A 198 -19.00 -0.42 -10.19
N SER A 199 -17.90 -0.68 -10.90
CA SER A 199 -17.51 0.02 -12.13
C SER A 199 -16.79 -0.97 -13.05
N ASN A 200 -16.73 -0.69 -14.35
CA ASN A 200 -15.90 -1.42 -15.32
C ASN A 200 -14.53 -0.75 -15.52
N GLY A 201 -14.26 0.35 -14.82
CA GLY A 201 -12.95 0.98 -14.83
C GLY A 201 -11.87 0.14 -14.15
N ILE A 202 -10.62 0.53 -14.36
CA ILE A 202 -9.45 -0.09 -13.71
C ILE A 202 -9.65 -0.15 -12.20
N LEU A 203 -10.25 0.90 -11.61
CA LEU A 203 -10.66 0.94 -10.21
C LEU A 203 -12.18 0.94 -10.10
N GLN A 204 -12.74 0.14 -9.19
CA GLN A 204 -14.16 0.25 -8.85
C GLN A 204 -14.47 1.57 -8.14
N ILE A 205 -13.63 1.89 -7.15
CA ILE A 205 -13.68 3.09 -6.31
C ILE A 205 -12.25 3.47 -5.91
N GLU A 206 -12.08 4.65 -5.33
CA GLU A 206 -10.79 5.22 -4.91
C GLU A 206 -9.99 4.29 -3.98
N ASN A 207 -10.69 3.46 -3.20
CA ASN A 207 -10.06 2.55 -2.24
C ASN A 207 -9.34 1.37 -2.91
N GLU A 208 -9.64 1.06 -4.18
CA GLU A 208 -9.03 -0.04 -4.94
C GLU A 208 -7.64 0.30 -5.50
N LEU A 209 -7.29 1.60 -5.58
CA LEU A 209 -5.93 2.02 -5.91
C LEU A 209 -4.95 1.22 -5.04
N TYR A 210 -3.85 0.72 -5.58
CA TYR A 210 -2.73 0.15 -4.82
C TYR A 210 -1.53 1.10 -4.90
N ASP A 211 -1.05 1.55 -3.74
CA ASP A 211 0.12 2.43 -3.62
C ASP A 211 0.69 2.30 -2.20
N CYS A 212 1.97 2.64 -2.02
CA CYS A 212 2.69 2.62 -0.75
C CYS A 212 2.39 3.84 0.14
N ILE A 213 1.85 4.92 -0.40
CA ILE A 213 1.40 6.06 0.38
C ILE A 213 0.25 6.77 -0.34
N ARG A 214 -0.73 7.28 0.41
CA ARG A 214 -1.88 7.99 -0.18
C ARG A 214 -2.18 9.30 0.54
N PRO A 215 -2.55 10.35 -0.21
CA PRO A 215 -3.16 11.53 0.38
C PRO A 215 -4.57 11.19 0.88
N LYS A 216 -4.94 11.71 2.06
CA LYS A 216 -6.24 11.44 2.68
C LYS A 216 -6.83 12.69 3.34
N ARG A 217 -8.16 12.67 3.45
CA ARG A 217 -9.00 13.64 4.16
C ARG A 217 -10.09 12.87 4.90
N ALA A 218 -10.30 13.17 6.18
CA ALA A 218 -11.42 12.64 6.93
C ALA A 218 -12.73 13.30 6.47
N GLY A 219 -13.82 12.56 6.50
CA GLY A 219 -15.15 13.05 6.12
C GLY A 219 -16.25 12.22 6.74
N GLN A 220 -17.49 12.68 6.56
CA GLN A 220 -18.68 11.97 7.04
C GLN A 220 -18.94 10.70 6.21
N SER A 221 -19.67 9.76 6.82
CA SER A 221 -20.08 8.53 6.15
C SER A 221 -20.85 8.83 4.86
N GLY A 222 -20.49 8.15 3.77
CA GLY A 222 -21.11 8.33 2.45
C GLY A 222 -20.43 9.37 1.55
N GLN A 223 -19.52 10.19 2.08
CA GLN A 223 -18.69 11.07 1.26
C GLN A 223 -17.58 10.28 0.56
N ARG A 224 -17.32 10.63 -0.70
CA ARG A 224 -16.32 9.98 -1.56
C ARG A 224 -14.92 10.55 -1.30
N PRO A 225 -13.87 9.72 -1.14
CA PRO A 225 -12.50 10.19 -0.95
C PRO A 225 -12.03 11.20 -2.01
N TYR A 226 -12.39 10.98 -3.29
CA TYR A 226 -12.08 11.91 -4.37
C TYR A 226 -12.65 13.31 -4.10
N ARG A 227 -13.93 13.40 -3.71
CA ARG A 227 -14.60 14.68 -3.45
C ARG A 227 -14.01 15.39 -2.23
N LEU A 228 -13.77 14.65 -1.15
CA LEU A 228 -13.16 15.20 0.06
C LEU A 228 -11.79 15.84 -0.22
N LEU A 229 -10.94 15.17 -1.00
CA LEU A 229 -9.64 15.72 -1.40
C LEU A 229 -9.79 16.91 -2.35
N LYS A 230 -10.73 16.83 -3.31
CA LYS A 230 -10.97 17.91 -4.27
C LYS A 230 -11.47 19.19 -3.60
N GLU A 231 -12.41 19.06 -2.67
CA GLU A 231 -13.08 20.20 -2.04
C GLU A 231 -12.30 20.77 -0.85
N GLN A 232 -11.58 19.91 -0.12
CA GLN A 232 -10.98 20.29 1.17
C GLN A 232 -9.46 20.05 1.24
N GLY A 233 -8.83 19.51 0.20
CA GLY A 233 -7.40 19.22 0.17
C GLY A 233 -6.97 18.06 1.06
N ILE A 234 -5.66 17.90 1.22
CA ILE A 234 -5.02 16.85 2.01
C ILE A 234 -5.02 17.25 3.49
N GLN A 235 -5.39 16.31 4.37
CA GLN A 235 -5.31 16.47 5.82
C GLN A 235 -4.20 15.63 6.43
N TYR A 236 -4.02 14.41 5.93
CA TYR A 236 -3.06 13.43 6.43
C TYR A 236 -2.62 12.49 5.31
N VAL A 237 -1.59 11.68 5.56
CA VAL A 237 -1.15 10.61 4.66
C VAL A 237 -1.39 9.24 5.28
N GLU A 238 -1.77 8.27 4.46
CA GLU A 238 -1.85 6.86 4.83
C GLU A 238 -0.66 6.13 4.19
N VAL A 239 0.33 5.73 5.01
CA VAL A 239 1.41 4.85 4.60
C VAL A 239 0.91 3.42 4.56
N ARG A 240 1.30 2.71 3.52
CA ARG A 240 0.90 1.36 3.18
C ARG A 240 2.14 0.61 2.72
N GLY A 241 2.23 -0.68 3.00
CA GLY A 241 3.45 -1.45 2.71
C GLY A 241 4.32 -1.72 3.93
N ILE A 242 3.73 -1.61 5.11
CA ILE A 242 4.26 -2.16 6.35
C ILE A 242 3.65 -3.56 6.50
N ASP A 243 4.51 -4.58 6.62
CA ASP A 243 4.04 -5.93 6.91
C ASP A 243 3.79 -6.10 8.41
N LEU A 244 3.02 -7.13 8.77
CA LEU A 244 2.89 -7.54 10.17
C LEU A 244 4.24 -8.08 10.66
N ASN A 245 4.71 -7.58 11.80
CA ASN A 245 5.85 -8.14 12.51
C ASN A 245 5.40 -9.37 13.33
N PRO A 246 5.84 -10.60 13.01
CA PRO A 246 5.42 -11.82 13.70
C PRO A 246 5.92 -11.91 15.15
N SER A 247 6.88 -11.06 15.55
CA SER A 247 7.38 -11.00 16.93
C SER A 247 6.59 -10.01 17.81
N GLU A 248 5.57 -9.36 17.27
CA GLU A 248 4.76 -8.37 17.99
C GLU A 248 3.31 -8.82 18.00
N ALA A 249 2.71 -8.94 19.18
CA ALA A 249 1.32 -9.42 19.32
C ALA A 249 0.31 -8.57 18.53
N ILE A 250 0.57 -7.26 18.38
CA ILE A 250 -0.26 -6.33 17.61
C ILE A 250 0.28 -6.06 16.19
N GLY A 251 1.32 -6.78 15.77
CA GLY A 251 1.91 -6.69 14.43
C GLY A 251 2.88 -5.52 14.19
N ILE A 252 3.13 -4.65 15.16
CA ILE A 252 4.12 -3.56 15.06
C ILE A 252 4.60 -3.13 16.46
N SER A 253 5.88 -2.77 16.58
CA SER A 253 6.48 -2.31 17.84
C SER A 253 6.37 -0.79 17.99
N LYS A 254 6.48 -0.29 19.23
CA LYS A 254 6.53 1.17 19.49
C LYS A 254 7.74 1.83 18.82
N ASP A 255 8.87 1.14 18.73
CA ASP A 255 10.08 1.68 18.10
C ASP A 255 9.91 1.80 16.59
N HIS A 256 9.28 0.81 15.94
CA HIS A 256 8.91 0.91 14.53
C HIS A 256 7.95 2.07 14.25
N ILE A 257 7.01 2.36 15.17
CA ILE A 257 6.14 3.54 15.06
C ILE A 257 6.96 4.83 15.09
N ARG A 258 7.90 4.97 16.03
CA ARG A 258 8.78 6.14 16.13
C ARG A 258 9.68 6.31 14.91
N ILE A 259 10.19 5.21 14.34
CA ILE A 259 10.99 5.25 13.11
C ILE A 259 10.13 5.75 11.94
N LEU A 260 8.85 5.35 11.84
CA LEU A 260 7.93 5.87 10.83
C LEU A 260 7.67 7.37 11.02
N ASP A 261 7.50 7.84 12.27
CA ASP A 261 7.37 9.27 12.55
C ASP A 261 8.61 10.04 12.08
N LEU A 262 9.81 9.61 12.46
CA LEU A 262 11.06 10.24 12.02
C LEU A 262 11.19 10.25 10.50
N LEU A 263 10.90 9.12 9.83
CA LEU A 263 10.97 9.01 8.38
C LEU A 263 9.99 9.98 7.69
N LEU A 264 8.75 10.07 8.17
CA LEU A 264 7.72 10.92 7.57
C LEU A 264 8.00 12.40 7.83
N ILE A 265 8.53 12.75 9.00
CA ILE A 265 8.97 14.11 9.32
C ILE A 265 10.18 14.49 8.48
N TYR A 266 11.18 13.61 8.36
CA TYR A 266 12.32 13.78 7.46
C TYR A 266 11.85 14.02 6.02
N CYS A 267 10.89 13.23 5.54
CA CYS A 267 10.30 13.41 4.20
C CYS A 267 9.58 14.76 4.05
N LEU A 268 8.92 15.26 5.11
CA LEU A 268 8.18 16.53 5.10
C LEU A 268 9.11 17.75 5.04
N ILE A 269 10.19 17.74 5.83
CA ILE A 269 11.10 18.89 5.97
C ILE A 269 12.21 18.91 4.92
N THR A 270 12.51 17.76 4.30
CA THR A 270 13.53 17.68 3.24
C THR A 270 12.98 18.29 1.94
N PRO A 271 13.70 19.22 1.27
CA PRO A 271 13.30 19.74 -0.02
C PRO A 271 13.00 18.64 -1.03
N SER A 272 11.89 18.74 -1.75
CA SER A 272 11.43 17.71 -2.68
C SER A 272 11.26 18.24 -4.09
N ARG A 273 12.19 17.88 -4.98
CA ARG A 273 12.02 18.16 -6.42
C ARG A 273 10.77 17.45 -6.97
N LYS A 274 10.16 18.05 -7.99
CA LYS A 274 9.08 17.39 -8.76
C LYS A 274 9.62 16.07 -9.32
N MET A 275 8.79 15.04 -9.25
CA MET A 275 9.12 13.71 -9.74
C MET A 275 8.82 13.64 -11.23
N THR A 276 9.80 13.23 -12.03
CA THR A 276 9.60 13.01 -13.47
C THR A 276 9.04 11.62 -13.75
N ASP A 277 8.44 11.41 -14.92
CA ASP A 277 7.94 10.08 -15.30
C ASP A 277 9.09 9.05 -15.38
N LYS A 278 10.28 9.46 -15.84
CA LYS A 278 11.49 8.61 -15.85
C LYS A 278 11.91 8.20 -14.44
N GLU A 279 11.97 9.15 -13.52
CA GLU A 279 12.33 8.89 -12.13
C GLU A 279 11.32 7.96 -11.45
N LYS A 280 10.02 8.14 -11.73
CA LYS A 280 8.97 7.26 -11.22
C LYS A 280 9.20 5.80 -11.65
N ILE A 281 9.47 5.57 -12.94
CA ILE A 281 9.77 4.21 -13.45
C ILE A 281 11.00 3.62 -12.75
N THR A 282 12.05 4.43 -12.54
CA THR A 282 13.25 4.00 -11.80
C THR A 282 12.92 3.60 -10.37
N ILE A 283 12.11 4.40 -9.66
CA ILE A 283 11.68 4.09 -8.28
C ILE A 283 10.84 2.80 -8.25
N GLU A 284 9.89 2.63 -9.17
CA GLU A 284 9.06 1.43 -9.23
C GLU A 284 9.89 0.16 -9.50
N GLN A 285 10.87 0.23 -10.40
CA GLN A 285 11.78 -0.88 -10.67
C GLN A 285 12.69 -1.18 -9.46
N GLN A 286 13.17 -0.13 -8.79
CA GLN A 286 13.93 -0.27 -7.55
C GLN A 286 13.09 -0.96 -6.47
N ASP A 287 11.85 -0.54 -6.27
CA ASP A 287 10.95 -1.15 -5.27
C ASP A 287 10.75 -2.65 -5.57
N ILE A 288 10.52 -3.02 -6.83
CA ILE A 288 10.43 -4.44 -7.26
C ILE A 288 11.71 -5.21 -6.90
N ASN A 289 12.89 -4.62 -7.16
CA ASN A 289 14.17 -5.25 -6.86
C ASN A 289 14.36 -5.42 -5.34
N VAL A 290 14.00 -4.41 -4.54
CA VAL A 290 14.13 -4.44 -3.07
C VAL A 290 13.13 -5.40 -2.44
N ILE A 291 11.93 -5.54 -3.02
CA ILE A 291 10.94 -6.55 -2.60
C ILE A 291 11.54 -7.97 -2.70
N LYS A 292 12.19 -8.30 -3.82
CA LYS A 292 12.69 -9.65 -4.10
C LYS A 292 14.11 -9.90 -3.58
N SER A 293 14.91 -8.85 -3.45
CA SER A 293 16.35 -8.96 -3.20
C SER A 293 16.91 -7.95 -2.18
N GLY A 294 16.06 -7.22 -1.45
CA GLY A 294 16.47 -6.15 -0.54
C GLY A 294 17.29 -6.59 0.67
N ARG A 295 17.39 -7.90 0.98
CA ARG A 295 18.30 -8.44 2.00
C ARG A 295 19.70 -8.79 1.45
N ASN A 296 19.96 -8.54 0.17
CA ASN A 296 21.32 -8.53 -0.38
C ASN A 296 21.98 -7.15 -0.11
N PRO A 297 23.03 -7.07 0.73
CA PRO A 297 23.63 -5.78 1.09
C PRO A 297 24.24 -5.02 -0.09
N ASN A 298 24.57 -5.73 -1.18
CA ASN A 298 25.19 -5.15 -2.38
C ASN A 298 24.17 -4.73 -3.44
N LEU A 299 22.86 -4.92 -3.19
CA LEU A 299 21.82 -4.46 -4.12
C LEU A 299 21.95 -2.95 -4.30
N GLN A 300 21.99 -2.49 -5.56
CA GLN A 300 22.10 -1.06 -5.86
C GLN A 300 20.74 -0.37 -5.72
N VAL A 301 20.76 0.82 -5.12
CA VAL A 301 19.61 1.72 -5.00
C VAL A 301 20.04 3.15 -5.33
N LEU A 302 19.14 3.92 -5.94
CA LEU A 302 19.25 5.35 -6.13
C LEU A 302 18.88 6.07 -4.82
N TYR A 303 19.87 6.65 -4.16
CA TYR A 303 19.69 7.45 -2.94
C TYR A 303 20.45 8.77 -3.08
N LYS A 304 19.76 9.89 -2.80
CA LYS A 304 20.31 11.27 -2.98
C LYS A 304 20.96 11.47 -4.37
N ASP A 305 20.26 11.01 -5.41
CA ASP A 305 20.70 11.05 -6.82
C ASP A 305 22.03 10.30 -7.11
N LYS A 306 22.44 9.38 -6.23
CA LYS A 306 23.59 8.48 -6.43
C LYS A 306 23.15 7.03 -6.39
N GLU A 307 23.71 6.21 -7.28
CA GLU A 307 23.56 4.76 -7.23
C GLU A 307 24.63 4.21 -6.27
N ILE A 308 24.17 3.62 -5.16
CA ILE A 308 25.02 3.06 -4.10
C ILE A 308 24.41 1.76 -3.58
N SER A 309 25.17 0.97 -2.83
CA SER A 309 24.62 -0.23 -2.20
C SER A 309 23.55 0.12 -1.15
N ILE A 310 22.53 -0.71 -1.05
CA ILE A 310 21.42 -0.53 -0.11
C ILE A 310 21.89 -0.52 1.35
N SER A 311 22.98 -1.23 1.67
CA SER A 311 23.58 -1.19 3.01
C SER A 311 24.14 0.19 3.34
N VAL A 312 24.86 0.81 2.40
CA VAL A 312 25.43 2.17 2.58
C VAL A 312 24.30 3.20 2.62
N ALA A 313 23.33 3.11 1.72
CA ALA A 313 22.16 4.00 1.72
C ALA A 313 21.40 3.95 3.05
N ARG A 314 21.20 2.73 3.61
CA ARG A 314 20.56 2.53 4.90
C ARG A 314 21.33 3.20 6.03
N GLU A 315 22.65 3.03 6.09
CA GLU A 315 23.49 3.65 7.13
C GLU A 315 23.44 5.18 7.07
N GLU A 316 23.51 5.76 5.87
CA GLU A 316 23.38 7.20 5.69
C GLU A 316 22.00 7.71 6.12
N LEU A 317 20.92 7.02 5.75
CA LEU A 317 19.57 7.43 6.16
C LEU A 317 19.36 7.28 7.67
N ILE A 318 19.86 6.20 8.29
CA ILE A 318 19.79 6.02 9.75
C ILE A 318 20.54 7.15 10.47
N LYS A 319 21.69 7.58 9.94
CA LYS A 319 22.43 8.73 10.50
C LYS A 319 21.60 10.01 10.43
N ASP A 320 20.97 10.29 9.30
CA ASP A 320 20.11 11.47 9.13
C ASP A 320 18.89 11.43 10.07
N LEU A 321 18.22 10.28 10.17
CA LEU A 321 17.10 10.09 11.10
C LEU A 321 17.55 10.17 12.56
N GLY A 322 18.76 9.73 12.87
CA GLY A 322 19.38 9.87 14.18
C GLY A 322 19.64 11.31 14.58
N GLN A 323 20.07 12.17 13.64
CA GLN A 323 20.18 13.61 13.89
C GLN A 323 18.81 14.23 14.15
N LEU A 324 17.81 13.89 13.33
CA LEU A 324 16.44 14.34 13.56
C LEU A 324 15.90 13.88 14.92
N ALA A 325 16.19 12.65 15.34
CA ALA A 325 15.76 12.11 16.63
C ALA A 325 16.32 12.90 17.83
N LEU A 326 17.52 13.49 17.72
CA LEU A 326 18.11 14.31 18.78
C LEU A 326 17.32 15.61 19.01
N GLU A 327 16.69 16.15 17.97
CA GLU A 327 15.88 17.38 18.04
C GLU A 327 14.55 17.19 18.80
N PHE A 328 14.11 15.95 19.05
CA PHE A 328 12.86 15.69 19.77
C PHE A 328 13.00 15.77 21.29
N GLU A 329 14.23 15.84 21.81
CA GLU A 329 14.54 15.82 23.26
C GLU A 329 13.89 14.63 24.02
N ASP A 330 13.37 13.63 23.32
CA ASP A 330 12.82 12.38 23.86
C ASP A 330 13.73 11.23 23.47
N LYS A 331 14.40 10.66 24.48
CA LYS A 331 15.35 9.55 24.33
C LYS A 331 14.73 8.36 23.60
N ALA A 332 13.41 8.16 23.67
CA ALA A 332 12.74 7.06 23.02
C ALA A 332 12.88 7.08 21.48
N PHE A 333 13.03 8.26 20.86
CA PHE A 333 13.35 8.34 19.42
C PHE A 333 14.78 7.89 19.13
N THR A 334 15.75 8.31 19.95
CA THR A 334 17.14 7.87 19.79
C THR A 334 17.32 6.38 20.05
N ASP A 335 16.57 5.82 21.00
CA ASP A 335 16.60 4.40 21.32
C ASP A 335 15.92 3.57 20.21
N ALA A 336 14.84 4.09 19.60
CA ALA A 336 14.24 3.48 18.41
C ALA A 336 15.20 3.45 17.20
N ILE A 337 16.03 4.48 17.01
CA ILE A 337 17.07 4.45 15.97
C ILE A 337 18.12 3.37 16.27
N LYS A 338 18.53 3.21 17.52
CA LYS A 338 19.48 2.14 17.92
C LYS A 338 18.86 0.75 17.75
N SER A 339 17.55 0.60 17.94
CA SER A 339 16.87 -0.70 17.83
C SER A 339 16.85 -1.26 16.41
N LEU A 340 17.10 -0.43 15.37
CA LEU A 340 17.26 -0.90 13.99
C LEU A 340 18.46 -1.84 13.80
N GLY A 341 19.49 -1.73 14.65
CA GLY A 341 20.65 -2.61 14.65
C GLY A 341 21.34 -2.77 13.28
N SER A 342 21.95 -3.95 13.08
CA SER A 342 22.65 -4.29 11.84
C SER A 342 21.68 -4.58 10.68
N PHE A 343 22.20 -4.52 9.45
CA PHE A 343 21.47 -4.90 8.25
C PHE A 343 20.84 -6.31 8.38
N LYS A 344 19.51 -6.39 8.20
CA LYS A 344 18.76 -7.63 8.44
C LYS A 344 19.14 -8.72 7.43
N LYS A 345 19.20 -9.97 7.90
CA LYS A 345 19.39 -11.16 7.06
C LYS A 345 18.23 -12.12 7.27
N ASN A 346 17.78 -12.76 6.20
CA ASN A 346 16.76 -13.78 6.33
C ASN A 346 17.35 -15.06 6.93
N LYS A 347 16.56 -15.74 7.75
CA LYS A 347 16.85 -17.06 8.29
C LYS A 347 15.65 -17.93 7.94
N PHE A 348 15.91 -19.07 7.31
CA PHE A 348 14.86 -20.00 6.88
C PHE A 348 15.10 -21.37 7.50
N SER A 349 14.01 -22.10 7.75
CA SER A 349 14.04 -23.50 8.15
C SER A 349 13.51 -24.35 6.99
N GLN A 350 14.22 -25.42 6.66
CA GLN A 350 13.70 -26.43 5.74
C GLN A 350 12.86 -27.49 6.47
N ALA A 351 13.01 -27.59 7.79
CA ALA A 351 12.40 -28.65 8.60
C ALA A 351 11.00 -28.28 9.14
N GLU A 352 10.67 -26.99 9.18
CA GLU A 352 9.40 -26.48 9.72
C GLU A 352 8.74 -25.60 8.66
N SER A 353 7.42 -25.78 8.46
CA SER A 353 6.67 -24.91 7.54
C SER A 353 6.46 -23.53 8.15
N PHE A 354 6.35 -22.51 7.31
CA PHE A 354 6.03 -21.16 7.74
C PHE A 354 4.68 -21.08 8.48
N HIS A 355 3.72 -21.94 8.10
CA HIS A 355 2.45 -22.05 8.80
C HIS A 355 2.62 -22.53 10.24
N ASP A 356 3.35 -23.63 10.44
CA ASP A 356 3.58 -24.22 11.76
C ASP A 356 4.39 -23.27 12.65
N TYR A 357 5.42 -22.65 12.08
CA TYR A 357 6.18 -21.60 12.75
C TYR A 357 5.28 -20.44 13.21
N GLY A 358 4.35 -19.99 12.35
CA GLY A 358 3.39 -18.94 12.67
C GLY A 358 2.44 -19.31 13.81
N ILE A 359 1.92 -20.54 13.83
CA ILE A 359 1.09 -21.06 14.92
C ILE A 359 1.87 -21.10 16.23
N LYS A 360 3.10 -21.63 16.21
CA LYS A 360 3.98 -21.66 17.38
C LYS A 360 4.23 -20.26 17.95
N LYS A 361 4.54 -19.28 17.09
CA LYS A 361 4.75 -17.89 17.50
C LYS A 361 3.50 -17.24 18.10
N THR A 362 2.32 -17.61 17.61
CA THR A 362 1.05 -17.12 18.16
C THR A 362 0.76 -17.71 19.54
N ILE A 363 1.26 -18.91 19.85
CA ILE A 363 1.14 -19.52 21.18
C ILE A 363 2.14 -18.92 22.18
N GLU A 364 3.33 -18.52 21.71
CA GLU A 364 4.39 -17.93 22.54
C GLU A 364 4.12 -16.47 22.96
N ASN A 365 3.39 -15.70 22.12
CA ASN A 365 3.04 -14.30 22.34
C ASN A 365 1.69 -14.17 23.06
#